data_AF-A0A1I7D6N2-F1
#
_entry.id   AF-A0A1I7D6N2-F1
#
_cell.length_a   1.000
_cell.length_b   1.000
_cell.length_c   1.000
_cell.angle_alpha   90.00
_cell.angle_beta   90.00
_cell.angle_gamma   90.00
#
_symmetry.space_group_name_H-M   'P 1'
#
loop_
_entity.id
_entity.type
_entity.pdbx_description
1 polymer ?
#
loop_
_entity_poly.entity_id
_entity_poly.type
_entity_poly.pdbx_seq_one_letter_code
_entity_poly.pdbx_strand_id
1 'polypeptide(L)'
;MIKVIHNDALYQIYLSRIDELFDAEKGSPEGDELELLLTLVRLYEQENFSFPSLDPIEAIKNRMSDLNLKNKDLEPIMGDAGNISKILNGKRSLTVDMIRGLSEKLGLPLEVLVGKLPKELA
;
A
#
# COMPACT_ATOMS: atom_id res chain seq x y z
N MET A 1 2.22 17.44 26.98
CA MET A 1 3.53 16.84 26.67
C MET A 1 3.31 15.71 25.69
N ILE A 2 3.92 15.80 24.52
CA ILE A 2 3.84 14.78 23.46
C ILE A 2 4.69 13.56 23.88
N LYS A 3 4.24 12.37 23.50
CA LYS A 3 4.83 11.08 23.85
C LYS A 3 5.00 10.22 22.60
N VAL A 4 5.90 9.26 22.65
CA VAL A 4 6.02 8.24 21.60
C VAL A 4 4.74 7.39 21.57
N ILE A 5 4.29 7.04 20.37
CA ILE A 5 3.11 6.22 20.16
C ILE A 5 3.48 4.75 20.41
N HIS A 6 2.83 4.10 21.37
CA HIS A 6 3.04 2.69 21.71
C HIS A 6 1.77 1.84 21.59
N ASN A 7 0.64 2.46 21.25
CA ASN A 7 -0.65 1.79 21.12
C ASN A 7 -1.59 2.60 20.23
N ASP A 8 -2.66 1.92 19.78
CA ASP A 8 -3.65 2.48 18.87
C ASP A 8 -4.46 3.62 19.49
N ALA A 9 -4.66 3.64 20.82
CA ALA A 9 -5.42 4.71 21.46
C ALA A 9 -4.69 6.06 21.35
N LEU A 10 -3.37 6.08 21.59
CA LEU A 10 -2.57 7.29 21.45
C LEU A 10 -2.41 7.70 19.98
N TYR A 11 -2.31 6.73 19.08
CA TYR A 11 -2.32 6.94 17.63
C TYR A 11 -3.59 7.70 17.19
N GLN A 12 -4.77 7.23 17.60
CA GLN A 12 -6.04 7.88 17.26
C GLN A 12 -6.16 9.30 17.84
N ILE A 13 -5.68 9.51 19.07
CA ILE A 13 -5.64 10.85 19.67
C ILE A 13 -4.78 11.81 18.83
N TYR A 14 -3.64 11.33 18.32
CA TYR A 14 -2.74 12.16 17.51
C TYR A 14 -3.30 12.43 16.12
N LEU A 15 -4.00 11.47 15.50
CA LEU A 15 -4.73 11.72 14.26
C LEU A 15 -5.79 12.81 14.44
N SER A 16 -6.63 12.73 15.48
CA SER A 16 -7.63 13.76 15.73
C SER A 16 -7.01 15.13 15.98
N ARG A 17 -5.86 15.18 16.68
CA ARG A 17 -5.15 16.45 16.92
C ARG A 17 -4.54 17.01 15.65
N ILE A 18 -4.00 16.17 14.77
CA ILE A 18 -3.50 16.57 13.44
C ILE A 18 -4.63 17.21 12.63
N ASP A 19 -5.83 16.62 12.63
CA ASP A 19 -6.99 17.16 11.91
C ASP A 19 -7.37 18.57 12.43
N GLU A 20 -7.32 18.80 13.75
CA GLU A 20 -7.55 20.12 14.35
C GLU A 20 -6.49 21.15 13.96
N LEU A 21 -5.25 20.72 13.72
CA LEU A 21 -4.10 21.57 13.45
C LEU A 21 -3.81 21.74 11.95
N PHE A 22 -4.63 21.16 11.07
CA PHE A 22 -4.32 21.02 9.64
C PHE A 22 -3.97 22.35 8.94
N ASP A 23 -4.62 23.45 9.34
CA ASP A 23 -4.41 24.80 8.78
C ASP A 23 -3.39 25.65 9.58
N ALA A 24 -2.65 25.06 10.52
CA ALA A 24 -1.68 25.77 11.34
C ALA A 24 -0.56 26.39 10.48
N GLU A 25 -0.16 27.62 10.82
CA GLU A 25 0.88 28.33 10.10
C GLU A 25 2.26 27.71 10.36
N LYS A 26 3.06 27.55 9.31
CA LYS A 26 4.40 26.97 9.43
C LYS A 26 5.29 27.84 10.33
N GLY A 27 5.92 27.21 11.31
CA GLY A 27 6.77 27.88 12.29
C GLY A 27 6.00 28.61 13.39
N SER A 28 4.66 28.48 13.46
CA SER A 28 3.91 28.77 14.67
C SER A 28 4.07 27.61 15.68
N PRO A 29 3.78 27.82 16.97
CA PRO A 29 3.75 26.74 17.95
C PRO A 29 2.86 25.56 17.54
N GLU A 30 1.70 25.84 16.94
CA GLU A 30 0.77 24.86 16.39
C GLU A 30 1.33 24.14 15.15
N GLY A 31 2.03 24.86 14.28
CA GLY A 31 2.70 24.27 13.11
C GLY A 31 3.84 23.34 13.52
N ASP A 32 4.63 23.71 14.52
CA ASP A 32 5.68 22.87 15.10
C ASP A 32 5.08 21.63 15.80
N GLU A 33 3.94 21.79 16.47
CA GLU A 33 3.17 20.67 17.04
C GLU A 33 2.71 19.71 15.94
N LEU A 34 2.10 20.24 14.86
CA LEU A 34 1.63 19.47 13.72
C LEU A 34 2.77 18.66 13.08
N GLU A 35 3.92 19.28 12.81
CA GLU A 35 5.08 18.61 12.21
C GLU A 35 5.60 17.46 13.09
N LEU A 36 5.66 17.67 14.40
CA LEU A 36 6.07 16.65 15.36
C LEU A 36 5.08 15.48 15.41
N LEU A 37 3.77 15.76 15.47
CA LEU A 37 2.74 14.72 15.50
C LEU A 37 2.72 13.90 14.20
N LEU A 38 2.82 14.54 13.03
CA LEU A 38 2.93 13.86 11.74
C LEU A 38 4.15 12.94 11.68
N THR A 39 5.27 13.38 12.24
CA THR A 39 6.49 12.56 12.30
C THR A 39 6.30 11.32 13.17
N LEU A 40 5.68 11.46 14.35
CA LEU A 40 5.42 10.34 15.26
C LEU A 40 4.41 9.34 14.70
N VAL A 41 3.33 9.85 14.09
CA VAL A 41 2.32 9.04 13.39
C VAL A 41 2.99 8.23 12.28
N ARG A 42 3.80 8.86 11.43
CA ARG A 42 4.52 8.16 10.35
C ARG A 42 5.43 7.05 10.88
N LEU A 43 6.19 7.31 11.94
CA LEU A 43 7.08 6.30 12.54
C LEU A 43 6.28 5.12 13.08
N TYR A 44 5.20 5.38 13.82
CA TYR A 44 4.32 4.33 14.33
C TYR A 44 3.68 3.52 13.21
N GLU A 45 3.20 4.19 12.16
CA GLU A 45 2.65 3.54 10.98
C GLU A 45 3.69 2.66 10.31
N GLN A 46 4.90 3.15 10.05
CA GLN A 46 5.96 2.32 9.43
C GLN A 46 6.23 1.01 10.16
N GLU A 47 6.19 1.01 11.50
CA GLU A 47 6.43 -0.18 12.32
C GLU A 47 5.20 -1.10 12.45
N ASN A 48 3.99 -0.54 12.56
CA ASN A 48 2.78 -1.28 12.96
C ASN A 48 1.82 -1.52 11.79
N PHE A 49 1.80 -0.59 10.84
CA PHE A 49 0.99 -0.63 9.64
C PHE A 49 1.92 -0.63 8.44
N SER A 50 2.24 -1.79 7.87
CA SER A 50 2.73 -1.74 6.49
C SER A 50 1.64 -1.02 5.69
N PHE A 51 2.02 0.11 5.07
CA PHE A 51 1.17 0.95 4.23
C PHE A 51 0.20 0.08 3.46
N PRO A 52 -1.00 0.57 3.10
CA PRO A 52 -1.80 -0.10 2.11
C PRO A 52 -0.98 -0.12 0.81
N SER A 53 -0.09 -1.10 0.66
CA SER A 53 0.34 -1.60 -0.63
C SER A 53 -1.00 -1.94 -1.26
N LEU A 54 -1.39 -1.16 -2.26
CA LEU A 54 -2.52 -1.53 -3.11
C LEU A 54 -2.42 -3.03 -3.29
N ASP A 55 -3.47 -3.76 -2.90
CA ASP A 55 -3.50 -5.21 -3.08
C ASP A 55 -2.98 -5.46 -4.50
N PRO A 56 -1.89 -6.24 -4.68
CA PRO A 56 -1.30 -6.44 -5.99
C PRO A 56 -2.34 -6.78 -7.05
N ILE A 57 -3.38 -7.52 -6.65
CA ILE A 57 -4.51 -7.90 -7.50
C ILE A 57 -5.37 -6.70 -7.89
N GLU A 58 -5.67 -5.80 -6.95
CA GLU A 58 -6.42 -4.57 -7.25
C GLU A 58 -5.59 -3.61 -8.12
N ALA A 59 -4.28 -3.49 -7.87
CA ALA A 59 -3.39 -2.73 -8.75
C ALA A 59 -3.39 -3.27 -10.18
N ILE A 60 -3.31 -4.60 -10.34
CA ILE A 60 -3.41 -5.27 -11.65
C ILE A 60 -4.75 -4.97 -12.32
N LYS A 61 -5.88 -5.15 -11.62
CA LYS A 61 -7.22 -4.92 -12.18
C LYS A 61 -7.44 -3.47 -12.60
N ASN A 62 -7.06 -2.52 -11.76
CA ASN A 62 -7.17 -1.09 -12.08
C ASN A 62 -6.35 -0.76 -13.32
N ARG A 63 -5.11 -1.27 -13.38
CA ARG A 63 -4.25 -1.02 -14.53
C ARG A 63 -4.75 -1.68 -15.80
N MET A 64 -5.33 -2.88 -15.71
CA MET A 64 -6.01 -3.50 -16.84
C MET A 64 -7.19 -2.65 -17.32
N SER A 65 -7.98 -2.09 -16.40
CA SER A 65 -9.09 -1.19 -16.74
C SER A 65 -8.60 0.06 -17.47
N ASP A 66 -7.56 0.73 -16.97
CA ASP A 66 -6.97 1.91 -17.61
C ASP A 66 -6.50 1.63 -19.05
N LEU A 67 -5.96 0.44 -19.27
CA LEU A 67 -5.43 -0.01 -20.55
C LEU A 67 -6.48 -0.73 -21.43
N ASN A 68 -7.73 -0.82 -20.98
CA ASN A 68 -8.81 -1.59 -21.63
C ASN A 68 -8.45 -3.06 -21.94
N LEU A 69 -7.67 -3.70 -21.06
CA LEU A 69 -7.25 -5.10 -21.17
C LEU A 69 -8.29 -6.04 -20.57
N LYS A 70 -8.41 -7.23 -21.17
CA LYS A 70 -9.25 -8.33 -20.70
C LYS A 70 -8.38 -9.42 -20.08
N ASN A 71 -8.98 -10.30 -19.29
CA ASN A 71 -8.27 -11.42 -18.66
C ASN A 71 -7.47 -12.27 -19.66
N LYS A 72 -8.01 -12.51 -20.86
CA LYS A 72 -7.32 -13.24 -21.95
C LYS A 72 -5.98 -12.61 -22.36
N ASP A 73 -5.84 -11.30 -22.18
CA ASP A 73 -4.62 -10.58 -22.57
C ASP A 73 -3.47 -10.83 -21.57
N LEU A 74 -3.76 -11.49 -20.44
CA LEU A 74 -2.78 -11.98 -19.47
C LEU A 74 -2.35 -13.44 -19.71
N GLU A 75 -2.97 -14.16 -20.65
CA GLU A 75 -2.64 -15.56 -20.94
C GLU A 75 -1.14 -15.81 -21.21
N PRO A 76 -0.42 -14.93 -21.93
CA PRO A 76 1.02 -15.09 -22.14
C PRO A 76 1.86 -15.07 -20.86
N ILE A 77 1.35 -14.46 -19.78
CA ILE A 77 2.06 -14.29 -18.50
C ILE A 77 1.59 -15.34 -17.48
N MET A 78 0.28 -15.63 -17.49
CA MET A 78 -0.37 -16.36 -16.40
C MET A 78 -0.93 -17.72 -16.85
N GLY A 79 -0.82 -18.08 -18.12
CA GLY A 79 -1.36 -19.33 -18.66
C GLY A 79 -2.87 -19.26 -18.89
N ASP A 80 -3.58 -20.35 -18.64
CA ASP A 80 -5.00 -20.46 -18.99
C ASP A 80 -5.94 -19.54 -18.18
N ALA A 81 -7.13 -19.32 -18.72
CA ALA A 81 -8.18 -18.49 -18.11
C ALA A 81 -8.59 -18.94 -16.69
N GLY A 82 -8.50 -20.24 -16.38
CA GLY A 82 -8.78 -20.78 -15.06
C GLY A 82 -7.71 -20.36 -14.05
N ASN A 83 -6.44 -20.36 -14.44
CA ASN A 83 -5.34 -19.88 -13.61
C ASN A 83 -5.41 -18.37 -13.39
N ILE A 84 -5.67 -17.60 -14.44
CA ILE A 84 -5.86 -16.14 -14.35
C ILE A 84 -6.98 -15.81 -13.35
N SER A 85 -8.13 -16.47 -13.48
CA SER A 85 -9.26 -16.26 -12.58
C SER A 85 -8.92 -16.61 -11.13
N LYS A 86 -8.21 -17.72 -10.87
CA LYS A 86 -7.79 -18.07 -9.51
C LYS A 86 -6.89 -17.00 -8.90
N ILE A 87 -5.97 -16.43 -9.67
CA ILE A 87 -5.05 -15.39 -9.19
C ILE A 87 -5.78 -14.06 -8.96
N LEU A 88 -6.57 -13.59 -9.95
CA LEU A 88 -7.30 -12.32 -9.83
C LEU A 88 -8.42 -12.34 -8.75
N ASN A 89 -8.76 -13.52 -8.23
CA ASN A 89 -9.66 -13.70 -7.09
C ASN A 89 -8.92 -14.09 -5.80
N GLY A 90 -7.59 -13.99 -5.76
CA GLY A 90 -6.79 -14.26 -4.55
C GLY A 90 -6.73 -15.73 -4.12
N LYS A 91 -7.23 -16.67 -4.93
CA LYS A 91 -7.21 -18.12 -4.64
C LYS A 91 -5.84 -18.76 -4.93
N ARG A 92 -4.94 -18.02 -5.58
CA ARG A 92 -3.56 -18.43 -5.87
C ARG A 92 -2.66 -17.20 -5.89
N SER A 93 -1.49 -17.30 -5.27
CA SER A 93 -0.47 -16.23 -5.30
C SER A 93 0.21 -16.13 -6.67
N LEU A 94 0.71 -14.93 -6.98
CA LEU A 94 1.58 -14.69 -8.12
C LEU A 94 2.92 -15.42 -7.94
N THR A 95 3.47 -15.97 -9.02
CA THR A 95 4.86 -16.43 -9.05
C THR A 95 5.78 -15.26 -9.40
N VAL A 96 7.08 -15.38 -9.10
CA VAL A 96 8.08 -14.34 -9.44
C VAL A 96 8.11 -14.04 -10.94
N ASP A 97 7.96 -15.05 -11.79
CA ASP A 97 7.93 -14.85 -13.25
C ASP A 97 6.67 -14.11 -13.70
N MET A 98 5.51 -14.37 -13.06
CA MET A 98 4.29 -13.60 -13.31
C MET A 98 4.46 -12.15 -12.88
N ILE A 99 5.08 -11.89 -11.73
CA ILE A 99 5.37 -10.53 -11.24
C ILE A 99 6.20 -9.76 -12.26
N ARG A 100 7.28 -10.35 -12.78
CA ARG A 100 8.13 -9.72 -13.81
C ARG A 100 7.35 -9.45 -15.10
N GLY A 101 6.62 -10.44 -15.60
CA GLY A 101 5.83 -10.29 -16.83
C GLY A 101 4.71 -9.25 -16.71
N LEU A 102 4.05 -9.18 -15.54
CA LEU A 102 3.03 -8.17 -15.26
C LEU A 102 3.64 -6.77 -15.14
N SER A 103 4.82 -6.64 -14.54
CA SER A 103 5.53 -5.37 -14.46
C SER A 103 5.83 -4.81 -15.84
N GLU A 104 6.36 -5.65 -16.74
CA GLU A 104 6.64 -5.26 -18.13
C GLU A 104 5.35 -4.94 -18.92
N LYS A 105 4.31 -5.77 -18.77
CA LYS A 105 3.06 -5.64 -19.54
C LYS A 105 2.19 -4.47 -19.10
N LEU A 106 2.11 -4.22 -17.79
CA LEU A 106 1.22 -3.24 -17.18
C LEU A 106 1.94 -1.95 -16.79
N GLY A 107 3.28 -1.94 -16.79
CA GLY A 107 4.08 -0.80 -16.33
C GLY A 107 3.96 -0.56 -14.83
N LEU A 108 3.64 -1.62 -14.06
CA LEU A 108 3.54 -1.54 -12.60
C LEU A 108 4.92 -1.79 -11.97
N PRO A 109 5.35 -0.98 -10.99
CA PRO A 109 6.58 -1.24 -10.24
C PRO A 109 6.55 -2.61 -9.57
N LEU A 110 7.70 -3.28 -9.49
CA LEU A 110 7.79 -4.60 -8.87
C LEU A 110 7.35 -4.57 -7.40
N GLU A 111 7.63 -3.49 -6.67
CA GLU A 111 7.25 -3.34 -5.26
C GLU A 111 5.72 -3.39 -5.08
N VAL A 112 4.96 -2.86 -6.04
CA VAL A 112 3.49 -2.89 -6.02
C VAL A 112 2.98 -4.32 -6.22
N LEU A 113 3.64 -5.11 -7.07
CA LEU A 113 3.21 -6.46 -7.42
C LEU A 113 3.64 -7.52 -6.40
N VAL A 114 4.74 -7.29 -5.69
CA VAL A 114 5.21 -8.16 -4.60
C VAL A 114 4.29 -8.06 -3.38
N GLY A 115 3.71 -6.90 -3.13
CA GLY A 115 2.87 -6.68 -1.94
C GLY A 115 3.67 -6.78 -0.64
N LYS A 116 3.01 -7.09 0.49
CA LYS A 116 3.71 -7.27 1.77
C LYS A 116 4.65 -8.48 1.72
N LEU A 117 5.90 -8.27 2.13
CA LEU A 117 6.83 -9.37 2.43
C LEU A 117 6.22 -10.27 3.51
N PRO A 118 6.33 -11.60 3.39
CA PRO A 118 5.92 -12.52 4.45
C PRO A 118 6.61 -12.13 5.77
N LYS A 119 5.87 -12.17 6.89
CA LYS A 119 6.37 -11.83 8.24
C LYS A 119 7.60 -12.63 8.67
N GLU A 120 7.92 -13.72 7.98
CA GLU A 120 9.07 -14.59 8.23
C GLU A 120 10.40 -14.01 7.70
N LEU A 121 10.34 -12.92 6.92
CA LEU A 121 11.50 -12.25 6.30
C LEU A 121 11.66 -10.79 6.74
N ALA A 122 10.88 -10.34 7.73
CA ALA A 122 10.90 -8.98 8.26
C ALA A 122 11.44 -8.95 9.70
#